data_AF-A0A954V0X0-F1
#
_entry.id   AF-A0A954V0X0-F1
#
_cell.length_a   1.000
_cell.length_b   1.000
_cell.length_c   1.000
_cell.angle_alpha   90.00
_cell.angle_beta   90.00
_cell.angle_gamma   90.00
#
_symmetry.space_group_name_H-M   'P 1'
#
loop_
_entity.id
_entity.type
_entity.pdbx_description
1 polymer ?
#
loop_
_entity_poly.entity_id
_entity_poly.type
_entity_poly.pdbx_seq_one_letter_code
_entity_poly.pdbx_strand_id
1 'polypeptide(L)'
;TFSGEASQTKLSGDSALRSVKMQLQSVISSAIPASGAFGSLAEIGFSTERDGTLTIDSAKLRDALSQDMDGVAELFTLDNGTDKGVALQFADIVERYTEEPDGILRSKSKSLTSNIDQINKQIADLELRADSYEQSLVRQFAALETLMSEMQTQSSFLAQSTL
;
A
#
# COMPACT_ATOMS: atom_id res chain seq x y z
N THR A 1 -16.98 1.91 18.20
CA THR A 1 -17.25 1.36 16.84
C THR A 1 -16.58 2.19 15.74
N PHE A 2 -15.25 2.34 15.76
CA PHE A 2 -14.52 3.18 14.77
C PHE A 2 -13.29 2.49 14.14
N SER A 3 -13.20 1.16 14.20
CA SER A 3 -12.04 0.42 13.66
C SER A 3 -12.24 -0.12 12.22
N GLY A 4 -13.48 -0.15 11.72
CA GLY A 4 -13.80 -0.70 10.39
C GLY A 4 -13.51 0.26 9.23
N GLU A 5 -13.78 1.55 9.41
CA GLU A 5 -13.66 2.54 8.32
C GLU A 5 -12.21 2.97 8.07
N ALA A 6 -11.38 3.07 9.12
CA ALA A 6 -9.98 3.47 8.97
C ALA A 6 -9.15 2.47 8.14
N SER A 7 -9.45 1.18 8.24
CA SER A 7 -8.78 0.14 7.43
C SER A 7 -9.23 0.18 5.97
N GLN A 8 -10.52 0.44 5.72
CA GLN A 8 -11.02 0.62 4.35
C GLN A 8 -10.47 1.90 3.70
N THR A 9 -10.31 3.01 4.43
CA THR A 9 -9.72 4.25 3.90
C THR A 9 -8.22 4.11 3.62
N LYS A 10 -7.49 3.34 4.44
CA LYS A 10 -6.06 3.08 4.25
C LYS A 10 -5.78 2.14 3.06
N LEU A 11 -6.73 1.25 2.74
CA LEU A 11 -6.68 0.35 1.59
C LEU A 11 -7.33 0.92 0.32
N SER A 12 -8.25 1.88 0.44
CA SER A 12 -8.85 2.58 -0.71
C SER A 12 -7.81 3.37 -1.50
N GLY A 13 -6.71 3.78 -0.84
CA GLY A 13 -5.54 4.41 -1.43
C GLY A 13 -4.51 3.44 -2.03
N ASP A 14 -4.65 2.14 -1.76
CA ASP A 14 -3.65 1.14 -2.12
C ASP A 14 -3.67 0.85 -3.63
N SER A 15 -2.67 1.38 -4.33
CA SER A 15 -2.50 1.15 -5.77
C SER A 15 -2.38 -0.33 -6.11
N ALA A 16 -1.82 -1.16 -5.22
CA ALA A 16 -1.68 -2.60 -5.48
C ALA A 16 -3.05 -3.27 -5.58
N LEU A 17 -3.96 -3.02 -4.62
CA LEU A 17 -5.31 -3.61 -4.61
C LEU A 17 -6.16 -3.11 -5.78
N ARG A 18 -6.08 -1.81 -6.10
CA ARG A 18 -6.78 -1.28 -7.28
C ARG A 18 -6.24 -1.89 -8.57
N SER A 19 -4.93 -2.08 -8.69
CA SER A 19 -4.32 -2.73 -9.85
C SER A 19 -4.74 -4.19 -9.98
N VAL A 20 -4.81 -4.96 -8.88
CA VAL A 20 -5.36 -6.33 -8.91
C VAL A 20 -6.79 -6.32 -9.42
N LYS A 21 -7.66 -5.47 -8.83
CA LYS A 21 -9.06 -5.38 -9.23
C LYS A 21 -9.19 -5.06 -10.72
N MET A 22 -8.45 -4.08 -11.23
CA MET A 22 -8.47 -3.73 -12.66
C MET A 22 -7.93 -4.85 -13.54
N GLN A 23 -6.87 -5.55 -13.14
CA GLN A 23 -6.34 -6.70 -13.88
C GLN A 23 -7.37 -7.83 -13.95
N LEU A 24 -7.98 -8.22 -12.82
CA LEU A 24 -9.00 -9.27 -12.81
C LEU A 24 -10.21 -8.91 -13.66
N GLN A 25 -10.71 -7.67 -13.53
CA GLN A 25 -11.80 -7.17 -14.37
C GLN A 25 -11.43 -7.18 -15.86
N SER A 26 -10.19 -6.82 -16.19
CA SER A 26 -9.68 -6.89 -17.56
C SER A 26 -9.73 -8.32 -18.10
N VAL A 27 -9.30 -9.33 -17.32
CA VAL A 27 -9.35 -10.74 -17.75
C VAL A 27 -10.78 -11.19 -18.06
N ILE A 28 -11.74 -10.83 -17.21
CA ILE A 28 -13.15 -11.20 -17.42
C ILE A 28 -13.73 -10.55 -18.67
N SER A 29 -13.37 -9.30 -18.92
CA SER A 29 -13.84 -8.55 -20.09
C SER A 29 -13.04 -8.83 -21.37
N SER A 30 -11.88 -9.49 -21.26
CA SER A 30 -11.00 -9.74 -22.39
C SER A 30 -11.54 -10.84 -23.29
N ALA A 31 -11.36 -10.66 -24.59
CA ALA A 31 -11.53 -11.73 -25.55
C ALA A 31 -10.31 -12.65 -25.48
N ILE A 32 -10.56 -13.95 -25.41
CA ILE A 32 -9.55 -15.00 -25.49
C ILE A 32 -9.69 -15.63 -26.88
N PRO A 33 -8.61 -15.78 -27.63
CA PRO A 33 -8.65 -16.40 -28.96
C PRO A 33 -8.80 -17.93 -28.82
N ALA A 34 -9.89 -18.37 -28.20
CA ALA A 34 -10.30 -19.76 -28.17
C ALA A 34 -10.76 -20.20 -29.56
N SER A 35 -10.54 -21.46 -29.90
CA SER A 35 -10.89 -22.02 -31.20
C SER A 35 -12.37 -22.41 -31.33
N GLY A 36 -13.07 -22.46 -30.18
CA GLY A 36 -14.50 -22.76 -30.08
C GLY A 36 -15.44 -21.61 -30.49
N ALA A 37 -16.75 -21.84 -30.27
CA ALA A 37 -17.81 -20.91 -30.65
C ALA A 37 -17.84 -19.60 -29.82
N PHE A 38 -17.11 -19.56 -28.71
CA PHE A 38 -17.12 -18.47 -27.75
C PHE A 38 -15.72 -17.87 -27.59
N GLY A 39 -15.60 -16.56 -27.78
CA GLY A 39 -14.35 -15.81 -27.64
C GLY A 39 -14.24 -15.04 -26.32
N SER A 40 -15.27 -15.01 -25.48
CA SER A 40 -15.23 -14.26 -24.22
C SER A 40 -16.18 -14.82 -23.16
N LEU A 41 -15.89 -14.52 -21.88
CA LEU A 41 -16.78 -14.90 -20.77
C LEU A 41 -18.15 -14.19 -20.86
N ALA A 42 -18.20 -13.01 -21.48
CA ALA A 42 -19.43 -12.27 -21.70
C ALA A 42 -20.43 -13.03 -22.59
N GLU A 43 -19.93 -13.79 -23.56
CA GLU A 43 -20.76 -14.57 -24.48
C GLU A 43 -21.40 -15.79 -23.81
N ILE A 44 -20.75 -16.36 -22.79
CA ILE A 44 -21.26 -17.51 -22.03
C ILE A 44 -22.03 -17.08 -20.75
N GLY A 45 -22.33 -15.78 -20.62
CA GLY A 45 -23.24 -15.26 -19.60
C GLY A 45 -22.60 -14.69 -18.34
N PHE A 46 -21.29 -14.43 -18.32
CA PHE A 46 -20.66 -13.69 -17.22
C PHE A 46 -20.74 -12.18 -17.47
N SER A 47 -21.15 -11.43 -16.46
CA SER A 47 -21.10 -9.96 -16.48
C SER A 47 -20.44 -9.43 -15.23
N THR A 48 -19.86 -8.23 -15.35
CA THR A 48 -19.30 -7.49 -14.22
C THR A 48 -20.15 -6.26 -13.95
N GLU A 49 -20.66 -6.13 -12.73
CA GLU A 49 -21.37 -4.93 -12.30
C GLU A 49 -20.41 -3.76 -12.05
N ARG A 50 -20.98 -2.56 -11.93
CA ARG A 50 -20.22 -1.31 -11.67
C ARG A 50 -19.43 -1.34 -10.35
N ASP A 51 -19.88 -2.12 -9.37
CA ASP A 51 -19.17 -2.34 -8.10
C ASP A 51 -18.03 -3.36 -8.23
N GLY A 52 -17.98 -4.11 -9.33
CA GLY A 52 -17.04 -5.20 -9.59
C GLY A 52 -17.53 -6.57 -9.14
N THR A 53 -18.80 -6.70 -8.76
CA THR A 53 -19.45 -7.99 -8.56
C THR A 53 -19.53 -8.74 -9.90
N LEU A 54 -19.39 -10.06 -9.84
CA LEU A 54 -19.61 -10.93 -10.99
C LEU A 54 -21.00 -11.54 -10.91
N THR A 55 -21.79 -11.32 -11.94
CA THR A 55 -23.07 -12.00 -12.15
C THR A 55 -22.94 -13.05 -13.24
N ILE A 56 -23.67 -14.14 -13.06
CA ILE A 56 -23.67 -15.27 -13.98
C ILE A 56 -25.12 -15.53 -14.39
N ASP A 57 -25.39 -15.40 -15.68
CA ASP A 57 -26.63 -15.86 -16.28
C ASP A 57 -26.58 -17.37 -16.46
N SER A 58 -27.14 -18.09 -15.49
CA SER A 58 -27.18 -19.56 -15.47
C SER A 58 -27.89 -20.18 -16.69
N ALA A 59 -28.82 -19.46 -17.33
CA ALA A 59 -29.51 -19.97 -18.52
C ALA A 59 -28.57 -19.92 -19.72
N LYS A 60 -27.93 -18.77 -19.96
CA LYS A 60 -26.92 -18.64 -21.04
C LYS A 60 -25.74 -19.56 -20.87
N LEU A 61 -25.25 -19.74 -19.64
CA LEU A 61 -24.15 -20.66 -19.37
C LEU A 61 -24.54 -22.11 -19.72
N ARG A 62 -25.77 -22.53 -19.40
CA ARG A 62 -26.27 -23.86 -19.73
C ARG A 62 -26.43 -24.05 -21.24
N ASP A 63 -26.92 -23.03 -21.94
CA ASP A 63 -27.06 -23.06 -23.39
C ASP A 63 -25.69 -23.14 -24.06
N ALA A 64 -24.71 -22.34 -23.61
CA ALA A 64 -23.33 -22.37 -24.09
C ALA A 64 -22.66 -23.73 -23.88
N LEU A 65 -22.80 -24.31 -22.67
CA LEU A 65 -22.29 -25.65 -22.37
C LEU A 65 -22.96 -26.75 -23.22
N SER A 66 -24.22 -26.57 -23.59
CA SER A 66 -24.95 -27.52 -24.44
C SER A 66 -24.58 -27.38 -25.92
N GLN A 67 -24.17 -26.19 -26.35
CA GLN A 67 -23.74 -25.92 -27.72
C GLN A 67 -22.30 -26.35 -27.97
N ASP A 68 -21.38 -25.98 -27.08
CA ASP A 68 -19.95 -26.22 -27.25
C ASP A 68 -19.24 -26.34 -25.89
N MET A 69 -19.36 -27.49 -25.25
CA MET A 69 -18.72 -27.78 -23.97
C MET A 69 -17.19 -27.68 -24.06
N ASP A 70 -16.59 -28.14 -25.17
CA ASP A 70 -15.15 -28.16 -25.36
C ASP A 70 -14.61 -26.74 -25.55
N GLY A 71 -15.31 -25.88 -26.30
CA GLY A 71 -14.97 -24.47 -26.43
C GLY A 71 -15.10 -23.70 -25.12
N VAL A 72 -16.12 -24.00 -24.30
CA VAL A 72 -16.23 -23.43 -22.95
C VAL A 72 -15.06 -23.89 -22.07
N ALA A 73 -14.69 -25.17 -22.11
CA ALA A 73 -13.54 -25.67 -21.35
C ALA A 73 -12.23 -24.98 -21.79
N GLU A 74 -12.02 -24.87 -23.10
CA GLU A 74 -10.87 -24.17 -23.69
C GLU A 74 -10.80 -22.71 -23.20
N LEU A 75 -11.90 -21.98 -23.13
CA LEU A 75 -11.92 -20.60 -22.63
C LEU A 75 -11.32 -20.46 -21.21
N PHE A 76 -11.47 -21.47 -20.36
CA PHE A 76 -10.89 -21.48 -19.02
C PHE A 76 -9.48 -22.08 -18.96
N THR A 77 -9.21 -23.14 -19.73
CA THR A 77 -7.99 -23.97 -19.60
C THR A 77 -6.98 -23.80 -20.72
N LEU A 78 -7.25 -22.96 -21.73
CA LEU A 78 -6.35 -22.72 -22.87
C LEU A 78 -4.94 -22.42 -22.35
N ASP A 79 -3.96 -23.14 -22.85
CA ASP A 79 -2.55 -22.85 -22.63
C ASP A 79 -1.79 -23.14 -23.90
N ASN A 80 -1.57 -22.11 -24.71
CA ASN A 80 -0.79 -22.21 -25.95
C ASN A 80 0.60 -21.55 -25.79
N GLY A 81 0.99 -21.17 -24.57
CA GLY A 81 2.21 -20.44 -24.24
C GLY A 81 2.20 -18.93 -24.56
N THR A 82 1.27 -18.46 -25.40
CA THR A 82 1.10 -17.02 -25.74
C THR A 82 -0.19 -16.46 -25.11
N ASP A 83 -1.29 -17.16 -25.30
CA ASP A 83 -2.60 -16.94 -24.74
C ASP A 83 -2.88 -17.97 -23.65
N LYS A 84 -3.51 -17.48 -22.59
CA LYS A 84 -3.94 -18.28 -21.45
C LYS A 84 -5.44 -18.17 -21.28
N GLY A 85 -6.08 -19.25 -20.89
CA GLY A 85 -7.48 -19.28 -20.48
C GLY A 85 -7.67 -18.45 -19.21
N VAL A 86 -8.92 -18.09 -18.94
CA VAL A 86 -9.27 -17.25 -17.79
C VAL A 86 -8.69 -17.79 -16.48
N ALA A 87 -8.81 -19.10 -16.23
CA ALA A 87 -8.40 -19.68 -14.95
C ALA A 87 -6.89 -19.54 -14.72
N LEU A 88 -6.10 -19.72 -15.77
CA LEU A 88 -4.64 -19.57 -15.72
C LEU A 88 -4.24 -18.11 -15.57
N GLN A 89 -4.91 -17.18 -16.27
CA GLN A 89 -4.65 -15.74 -16.09
C GLN A 89 -4.98 -15.28 -14.67
N PHE A 90 -6.07 -15.77 -14.08
CA PHE A 90 -6.43 -15.50 -12.69
C PHE A 90 -5.39 -16.06 -11.72
N ALA A 91 -4.95 -17.30 -11.93
CA ALA A 91 -3.91 -17.93 -11.12
C ALA A 91 -2.60 -17.12 -11.16
N ASP A 92 -2.14 -16.74 -12.35
CA ASP A 92 -0.96 -15.90 -12.54
C ASP A 92 -1.07 -14.56 -11.80
N ILE A 93 -2.23 -13.91 -11.88
CA ILE A 93 -2.45 -12.64 -11.17
C ILE A 93 -2.37 -12.88 -9.67
N VAL A 94 -3.08 -13.86 -9.13
CA VAL A 94 -3.06 -14.13 -7.68
C VAL A 94 -1.63 -14.46 -7.23
N GLU A 95 -0.96 -15.36 -7.94
CA GLU A 95 0.39 -15.80 -7.64
C GLU A 95 1.37 -14.62 -7.59
N ARG A 96 1.44 -13.76 -8.62
CA ARG A 96 2.35 -12.58 -8.60
C ARG A 96 2.17 -11.66 -7.38
N TYR A 97 0.96 -11.61 -6.81
CA TYR A 97 0.68 -10.77 -5.65
C TYR A 97 0.90 -11.50 -4.32
N THR A 98 0.69 -12.82 -4.27
CA THR A 98 0.80 -13.64 -3.05
C THR A 98 2.05 -14.50 -2.98
N GLU A 99 2.90 -14.49 -4.00
CA GLU A 99 4.12 -15.27 -4.06
C GLU A 99 5.03 -14.95 -2.87
N GLU A 100 5.59 -15.98 -2.27
CA GLU A 100 6.59 -15.84 -1.22
C GLU A 100 7.95 -16.26 -1.80
N PRO A 101 9.03 -15.51 -1.54
CA PRO A 101 9.15 -14.44 -0.55
C PRO A 101 8.94 -13.01 -1.08
N ASP A 102 8.78 -12.83 -2.40
CA ASP A 102 8.95 -11.52 -3.06
C ASP A 102 7.68 -10.98 -3.76
N GLY A 103 6.53 -11.60 -3.55
CA GLY A 103 5.25 -11.14 -4.08
C GLY A 103 4.97 -9.68 -3.72
N ILE A 104 4.20 -9.00 -4.58
CA ILE A 104 4.00 -7.55 -4.51
C ILE A 104 3.51 -7.10 -3.12
N LEU A 105 2.61 -7.87 -2.49
CA LEU A 105 2.09 -7.56 -1.15
C LEU A 105 3.19 -7.64 -0.09
N ARG A 106 4.06 -8.65 -0.17
CA ARG A 106 5.17 -8.86 0.76
C ARG A 106 6.23 -7.79 0.59
N SER A 107 6.62 -7.48 -0.65
CA SER A 107 7.55 -6.40 -0.97
C SER A 107 7.06 -5.06 -0.43
N LYS A 108 5.78 -4.74 -0.62
CA LYS A 108 5.17 -3.52 -0.08
C LYS A 108 5.17 -3.48 1.44
N SER A 109 4.87 -4.61 2.10
CA SER A 109 4.97 -4.73 3.55
C SER A 109 6.40 -4.47 4.05
N LYS A 110 7.40 -5.08 3.40
CA LYS A 110 8.82 -4.89 3.72
C LYS A 110 9.26 -3.43 3.57
N SER A 111 8.89 -2.75 2.48
CA SER A 111 9.19 -1.33 2.28
C SER A 111 8.56 -0.45 3.35
N LEU A 112 7.30 -0.71 3.72
CA LEU A 112 6.64 0.05 4.79
C LEU A 112 7.35 -0.14 6.13
N THR A 113 7.74 -1.37 6.48
CA THR A 113 8.52 -1.65 7.70
C THR A 113 9.88 -0.93 7.65
N SER A 114 10.60 -0.98 6.53
CA SER A 114 11.87 -0.27 6.37
C SER A 114 11.71 1.25 6.50
N ASN A 115 10.63 1.82 5.96
CA ASN A 115 10.31 3.25 6.13
C ASN A 115 10.03 3.60 7.60
N ILE A 116 9.29 2.75 8.31
CA ILE A 116 9.04 2.91 9.75
C ILE A 116 10.37 2.88 10.52
N ASP A 117 11.24 1.92 10.24
CA ASP A 117 12.54 1.80 10.90
C ASP A 117 13.43 3.03 10.64
N GLN A 118 13.42 3.56 9.41
CA GLN A 118 14.16 4.77 9.08
C GLN A 118 13.62 6.00 9.80
N ILE A 119 12.29 6.15 9.87
CA ILE A 119 11.65 7.24 10.61
C ILE A 119 11.98 7.14 12.10
N ASN A 120 11.93 5.95 12.69
CA ASN A 120 12.29 5.75 14.10
C ASN A 120 13.75 6.14 14.38
N LYS A 121 14.68 5.84 13.47
CA LYS A 121 16.08 6.29 13.58
C LYS A 121 16.21 7.82 13.51
N GLN A 122 15.43 8.48 12.66
CA GLN A 122 15.42 9.95 12.55
C GLN A 122 14.86 10.60 13.82
N ILE A 123 13.82 10.01 14.41
CA ILE A 123 13.27 10.46 15.70
C ILE A 123 14.35 10.37 16.78
N ALA A 124 15.03 9.23 16.90
CA ALA A 124 16.08 9.05 17.90
C ALA A 124 17.25 10.04 17.74
N ASP A 125 17.68 10.35 16.51
CA ASP A 125 18.71 11.37 16.26
C ASP A 125 18.22 12.77 16.65
N LEU A 126 16.95 13.09 16.39
CA LEU A 126 16.37 14.37 16.75
C LEU A 126 16.25 14.55 18.27
N GLU A 127 15.86 13.49 18.99
CA GLU A 127 15.80 13.47 20.45
C GLU A 127 17.19 13.76 21.06
N LEU A 128 18.23 13.09 20.57
CA LEU A 128 19.61 13.35 21.02
C LEU A 128 20.07 14.79 20.78
N ARG A 129 19.66 15.39 19.66
CA ARG A 129 19.95 16.80 19.35
C ARG A 129 19.19 17.75 20.26
N ALA A 130 17.92 17.46 20.54
CA ALA A 130 17.09 18.26 21.43
C ALA A 130 17.69 18.27 22.85
N ASP A 131 18.10 17.11 23.36
CA ASP A 131 18.76 16.97 24.67
C ASP A 131 20.06 17.77 24.74
N SER A 132 20.90 17.68 23.69
CA SER A 132 22.16 18.42 23.62
C SER A 132 21.94 19.94 23.56
N TYR A 133 20.89 20.37 22.86
CA TYR A 133 20.51 21.77 22.76
C TYR A 133 20.00 22.30 24.10
N GLU A 134 19.16 21.53 24.80
CA GLU A 134 18.69 21.86 26.16
C GLU A 134 19.86 22.03 27.13
N GLN A 135 20.80 21.07 27.17
CA GLN A 135 21.99 21.18 28.02
C GLN A 135 22.83 22.42 27.70
N SER A 136 22.95 22.78 26.43
CA SER A 136 23.68 23.98 26.00
C SER A 136 22.98 25.25 26.44
N LEU A 137 21.65 25.30 26.39
CA LEU A 137 20.85 26.40 26.91
C LEU A 137 21.01 26.53 28.43
N VAL A 138 20.88 25.42 29.18
CA VAL A 138 21.07 25.41 30.64
C VAL A 138 22.43 25.98 31.04
N ARG A 139 23.51 25.59 30.35
CA ARG A 139 24.86 26.14 30.60
C ARG A 139 24.95 27.62 30.29
N GLN A 140 24.34 28.09 29.20
CA GLN A 140 24.32 29.50 28.84
C GLN A 140 23.56 30.33 29.88
N PHE A 141 22.40 29.86 30.34
CA PHE A 141 21.64 30.53 31.40
C PHE A 141 22.42 30.62 32.71
N ALA A 142 23.06 29.53 33.14
CA ALA A 142 23.91 29.55 34.34
C ALA A 142 25.11 30.52 34.23
N ALA A 143 25.72 30.62 33.05
CA ALA A 143 26.80 31.58 32.80
C ALA A 143 26.30 33.03 32.83
N LEU A 144 25.12 33.30 32.25
CA LEU A 144 24.49 34.61 32.28
C LEU A 144 24.11 35.03 33.71
N GLU A 145 23.61 34.11 34.53
CA GLU A 145 23.34 34.37 35.96
C GLU A 145 24.61 34.72 36.74
N THR A 146 25.70 34.01 36.46
CA THR A 146 27.01 34.28 37.07
C THR A 146 27.53 35.66 36.68
N LEU A 147 27.50 36.00 35.39
CA LEU A 147 27.90 37.31 34.88
C LEU A 147 27.04 38.43 35.50
N MET A 148 25.73 38.23 35.60
CA MET A 148 24.81 39.18 36.24
C MET A 148 25.17 39.42 37.71
N SER A 149 25.48 38.36 38.45
CA SER A 149 25.92 38.44 39.85
C SER A 149 27.25 39.21 40.01
N GLU A 150 28.22 38.94 39.13
CA GLU A 150 29.50 39.67 39.10
C GLU A 150 29.29 41.15 38.76
N MET A 151 28.45 41.47 37.76
CA MET A 151 28.12 42.84 37.39
C MET A 151 27.41 43.60 38.52
N GLN A 152 26.49 42.95 39.25
CA GLN A 152 25.82 43.54 40.42
C GLN A 152 26.82 43.83 41.56
N THR A 153 27.76 42.92 41.79
CA THR A 153 28.83 43.10 42.79
C THR A 153 29.76 44.25 42.39
N GLN A 154 30.15 44.32 41.11
CA GLN A 154 30.98 45.40 40.57
C GLN A 154 30.27 46.76 40.64
N SER A 155 28.98 46.80 40.28
CA SER A 155 28.16 48.01 40.41
C SER A 155 28.06 48.49 41.86
N SER A 156 27.91 47.57 42.82
CA SER A 156 27.83 47.89 44.25
C SER A 156 29.16 48.44 44.77
N PHE A 157 30.29 47.86 44.37
CA PHE A 157 31.62 48.36 44.72
C PHE A 157 31.87 49.77 44.17
N LEU A 158 31.53 50.02 42.89
CA LEU A 158 31.66 51.33 42.28
C LEU A 158 30.82 52.38 43.01
N ALA A 159 29.55 52.07 43.30
CA ALA A 159 28.67 52.96 44.05
C ALA A 159 29.23 53.29 45.45
N GLN A 160 29.87 52.33 46.11
CA GLN A 160 30.48 52.50 47.43
C GLN A 160 31.81 53.26 47.39
N SER A 161 32.54 53.20 46.28
CA SER A 161 33.79 53.95 46.07
C SER A 161 33.59 55.42 45.69
N THR A 162 32.37 55.79 45.30
CA THR A 162 32.00 57.15 44.88
C THR A 162 31.33 57.99 45.99
N LEU A 163 31.29 57.49 47.23
CA LEU A 163 30.87 58.21 48.44
C LEU A 163 32.09 58.41 49.37
#